data_AF-A0A1L4BX89-F1
#
_entry.id   AF-A0A1L4BX89-F1
#
_cell.length_a   1.000
_cell.length_b   1.000
_cell.length_c   1.000
_cell.angle_alpha   90.00
_cell.angle_beta   90.00
_cell.angle_gamma   90.00
#
_symmetry.space_group_name_H-M   'P 1'
#
loop_
_entity.id
_entity.type
_entity.pdbx_description
1 polymer ?
#
loop_
_entity_poly.entity_id
_entity_poly.type
_entity_poly.pdbx_seq_one_letter_code
_entity_poly.pdbx_strand_id
1 'polypeptide(L)'
;MEITESFDTFFVTTKHKKTNDALTWKKYYLLLEELLNVESNNKLVDLVEQLGLLTDLIDDLMDKDKPEYFYLIKHTQELSKYLWTTLEKIKILVPQSNFKKFVDCITQSLVVQSAEDHYKLNESSSEDDYYYLVQRSIKLMQSFIYLIDPKPSWTLLKAIEYLAIKFQIMNDLNNFNKELPSDFLNNKGTLPLLKLLTYAQKQNKKEMLHLLIHSSYEERKGNIEEIKNALSEYGIQTYGQMLAISYSNRARDLLLSICSDKKKVDSLLVRKESFKR
;
A
#
# COMPACT_ATOMS: atom_id res chain seq x y z
N MET A 1 -2.98 -5.56 38.56
CA MET A 1 -4.23 -5.96 37.88
C MET A 1 -3.83 -6.33 36.47
N GLU A 2 -3.53 -7.60 36.24
CA GLU A 2 -3.16 -8.11 34.92
C GLU A 2 -4.41 -8.08 34.05
N ILE A 3 -4.40 -7.23 33.02
CA ILE A 3 -5.39 -7.31 31.96
C ILE A 3 -4.94 -8.48 31.09
N THR A 4 -5.51 -9.66 31.33
CA THR A 4 -5.56 -10.73 30.35
C THR A 4 -6.47 -10.26 29.22
N GLU A 5 -5.92 -9.46 28.30
CA GLU A 5 -6.60 -9.16 27.04
C GLU A 5 -6.71 -10.47 26.26
N SER A 6 -7.84 -11.16 26.41
CA SER A 6 -8.25 -12.17 25.44
C SER A 6 -8.28 -11.49 24.07
N PHE A 7 -7.56 -12.04 23.11
CA PHE A 7 -7.49 -11.54 21.75
C PHE A 7 -8.90 -11.51 21.12
N ASP A 8 -9.55 -10.34 21.16
CA ASP A 8 -10.80 -10.08 20.44
C ASP A 8 -10.47 -9.32 19.15
N THR A 9 -10.28 -10.07 18.06
CA THR A 9 -9.97 -9.51 16.74
C THR A 9 -11.08 -8.58 16.22
N PHE A 10 -12.34 -8.76 16.64
CA PHE A 10 -13.42 -7.84 16.29
C PHE A 10 -13.19 -6.48 16.96
N PHE A 11 -12.75 -6.47 18.23
CA PHE A 11 -12.32 -5.26 18.90
C PHE A 11 -11.07 -4.64 18.25
N VAL A 12 -10.07 -5.45 17.86
CA VAL A 12 -8.84 -4.98 17.20
C VAL A 12 -9.13 -4.34 15.84
N THR A 13 -9.88 -5.03 14.98
CA THR A 13 -10.27 -4.52 13.65
C THR A 13 -11.15 -3.27 13.76
N THR A 14 -12.05 -3.20 14.75
CA THR A 14 -12.89 -2.01 14.99
C THR A 14 -12.06 -0.82 15.51
N LYS A 15 -11.07 -1.06 16.38
CA LYS A 15 -10.16 -0.04 16.89
C LYS A 15 -9.22 0.46 15.79
N HIS A 16 -8.72 -0.44 14.93
CA HIS A 16 -7.89 -0.10 13.78
C HIS A 16 -8.66 0.67 12.70
N LYS A 17 -9.93 0.30 12.47
CA LYS A 17 -10.80 1.03 11.54
C LYS A 17 -11.00 2.50 11.95
N LYS A 18 -11.13 2.78 13.26
CA LYS A 18 -11.27 4.16 13.78
C LYS A 18 -10.04 5.03 13.57
N THR A 19 -8.85 4.44 13.34
CA THR A 19 -7.60 5.19 13.14
C THR A 19 -7.31 5.49 11.67
N ASN A 20 -7.91 4.78 10.72
CA ASN A 20 -7.66 4.91 9.27
C ASN A 20 -8.94 5.35 8.51
N ASP A 21 -9.32 6.64 8.58
CA ASP A 21 -10.49 7.21 7.87
C ASP A 21 -10.23 7.53 6.36
N ALA A 22 -9.16 6.99 5.77
CA ALA A 22 -8.90 7.05 4.33
C ALA A 22 -9.76 6.02 3.57
N LEU A 23 -9.74 6.05 2.23
CA LEU A 23 -10.51 5.14 1.36
C LEU A 23 -10.39 3.69 1.83
N THR A 24 -11.46 3.13 2.42
CA THR A 24 -11.46 1.77 2.92
C THR A 24 -11.50 0.75 1.78
N TRP A 25 -11.02 -0.46 2.02
CA TRP A 25 -11.07 -1.56 1.05
C TRP A 25 -12.50 -1.87 0.59
N LYS A 26 -13.48 -1.71 1.47
CA LYS A 26 -14.92 -1.72 1.16
C LYS A 26 -15.28 -0.71 0.08
N LYS A 27 -14.86 0.55 0.22
CA LYS A 27 -15.19 1.60 -0.74
C LYS A 27 -14.53 1.33 -2.09
N TYR A 28 -13.26 0.91 -2.08
CA TYR A 28 -12.57 0.49 -3.31
C TYR A 28 -13.34 -0.63 -4.03
N TYR A 29 -13.72 -1.67 -3.30
CA TYR A 29 -14.43 -2.83 -3.87
C TYR A 29 -15.82 -2.46 -4.42
N LEU A 30 -16.60 -1.68 -3.69
CA LEU A 30 -17.90 -1.17 -4.16
C LEU A 30 -17.79 -0.35 -5.44
N LEU A 31 -16.74 0.48 -5.54
CA LEU A 31 -16.50 1.27 -6.76
C LEU A 31 -16.09 0.38 -7.94
N LEU A 32 -15.40 -0.74 -7.70
CA LEU A 32 -15.14 -1.74 -8.74
C LEU A 32 -16.44 -2.43 -9.20
N GLU A 33 -17.30 -2.85 -8.27
CA GLU A 33 -18.62 -3.42 -8.59
C GLU A 33 -19.45 -2.43 -9.42
N GLU A 34 -19.48 -1.15 -9.01
CA GLU A 34 -20.20 -0.08 -9.71
C GLU A 34 -19.63 0.22 -11.11
N LEU A 35 -18.29 0.22 -11.25
CA LEU A 35 -17.60 0.42 -12.52
C LEU A 35 -17.91 -0.71 -13.50
N LEU A 36 -17.97 -1.95 -13.01
CA LEU A 36 -18.21 -3.16 -13.81
C LEU A 36 -19.70 -3.52 -13.94
N ASN A 37 -20.59 -2.70 -13.37
CA ASN A 37 -22.04 -2.91 -13.33
C ASN A 37 -22.43 -4.30 -12.78
N VAL A 38 -21.76 -4.72 -11.72
CA VAL A 38 -22.04 -5.97 -11.00
C VAL A 38 -22.90 -5.67 -9.78
N GLU A 39 -23.90 -6.50 -9.51
CA GLU A 39 -24.74 -6.38 -8.32
C GLU A 39 -23.92 -6.65 -7.06
N SER A 40 -24.03 -5.74 -6.09
CA SER A 40 -23.22 -5.80 -4.89
C SER A 40 -23.65 -6.94 -3.96
N ASN A 41 -22.69 -7.75 -3.53
CA ASN A 41 -22.89 -8.71 -2.46
C ASN A 41 -22.40 -8.13 -1.14
N ASN A 42 -23.31 -7.57 -0.33
CA ASN A 42 -22.99 -6.94 0.95
C ASN A 42 -22.11 -7.82 1.86
N LYS A 43 -22.35 -9.13 1.88
CA LYS A 43 -21.55 -10.06 2.71
C LYS A 43 -20.13 -10.19 2.19
N LEU A 44 -19.94 -10.25 0.88
CA LEU A 44 -18.61 -10.29 0.26
C LEU A 44 -17.87 -8.97 0.46
N VAL A 45 -18.55 -7.83 0.30
CA VAL A 45 -18.00 -6.49 0.55
C VAL A 45 -17.44 -6.37 1.98
N ASP A 46 -18.19 -6.85 2.97
CA ASP A 46 -17.75 -6.81 4.37
C ASP A 46 -16.57 -7.76 4.64
N LEU A 47 -16.47 -8.89 3.93
CA LEU A 47 -15.31 -9.78 4.00
C LEU A 47 -14.08 -9.20 3.30
N VAL A 48 -14.25 -8.45 2.21
CA VAL A 48 -13.16 -7.71 1.55
C VAL A 48 -12.60 -6.64 2.48
N GLU A 49 -13.47 -5.89 3.18
CA GLU A 49 -13.04 -4.96 4.22
C GLU A 49 -12.24 -5.66 5.32
N GLN A 50 -12.76 -6.78 5.84
CA GLN A 50 -12.09 -7.55 6.89
C GLN A 50 -10.71 -8.01 6.43
N LEU A 51 -10.61 -8.58 5.22
CA LEU A 51 -9.34 -9.03 4.68
C LEU A 51 -8.35 -7.88 4.53
N GLY A 52 -8.79 -6.76 3.94
CA GLY A 52 -7.95 -5.58 3.75
C GLY A 52 -7.45 -4.97 5.07
N LEU A 53 -8.31 -4.89 6.09
CA LEU A 53 -7.89 -4.45 7.42
C LEU A 53 -6.89 -5.40 8.08
N LEU A 54 -7.00 -6.71 7.84
CA LEU A 54 -6.02 -7.68 8.35
C LEU A 54 -4.68 -7.55 7.64
N THR A 55 -4.68 -7.27 6.33
CA THR A 55 -3.44 -7.03 5.59
C THR A 55 -2.75 -5.75 6.05
N ASP A 56 -3.52 -4.66 6.27
CA ASP A 56 -3.00 -3.40 6.79
C ASP A 56 -2.42 -3.60 8.21
N LEU A 57 -3.09 -4.39 9.05
CA LEU A 57 -2.62 -4.71 10.40
C LEU A 57 -1.30 -5.49 10.38
N ILE A 58 -1.16 -6.44 9.46
CA ILE A 58 0.07 -7.22 9.29
C ILE A 58 1.21 -6.33 8.81
N ASP A 59 0.93 -5.44 7.86
CA ASP A 59 1.91 -4.46 7.36
C ASP A 59 2.39 -3.53 8.48
N ASP A 60 1.46 -2.95 9.25
CA ASP A 60 1.77 -2.09 10.40
C ASP A 60 2.63 -2.82 11.46
N LEU A 61 2.40 -4.13 11.65
CA LEU A 61 3.20 -4.97 12.56
C LEU A 61 4.61 -5.24 12.03
N MET A 62 4.73 -5.51 10.73
CA MET A 62 6.02 -5.77 10.08
C MET A 62 6.89 -4.52 10.03
N ASP A 63 6.27 -3.37 9.79
CA ASP A 63 6.92 -2.06 9.71
C ASP A 63 7.22 -1.42 11.07
N LYS A 64 6.58 -1.93 12.13
CA LYS A 64 6.65 -1.38 13.49
C LYS A 64 6.11 0.05 13.57
N ASP A 65 5.14 0.39 12.72
CA ASP A 65 4.58 1.74 12.58
C ASP A 65 3.67 2.11 13.76
N LYS A 66 3.04 1.12 14.42
CA LYS A 66 2.05 1.33 15.50
C LYS A 66 2.39 0.51 16.74
N PRO A 67 3.11 1.09 17.72
CA PRO A 67 3.52 0.41 18.95
C PRO A 67 2.36 -0.21 19.74
N GLU A 68 1.18 0.39 19.68
CA GLU A 68 -0.03 -0.11 20.33
C GLU A 68 -0.48 -1.48 19.80
N TYR A 69 0.02 -1.93 18.66
CA TYR A 69 -0.30 -3.22 18.06
C TYR A 69 0.76 -4.30 18.32
N PHE A 70 1.91 -3.97 18.91
CA PHE A 70 3.01 -4.94 19.07
C PHE A 70 2.67 -6.16 19.94
N TYR A 71 1.64 -6.06 20.80
CA TYR A 71 1.15 -7.21 21.55
C TYR A 71 0.67 -8.35 20.61
N LEU A 72 0.19 -8.03 19.40
CA LEU A 72 -0.27 -9.00 18.40
C LEU A 72 0.84 -9.92 17.89
N ILE A 73 2.12 -9.55 18.07
CA ILE A 73 3.28 -10.42 17.76
C ILE A 73 3.19 -11.74 18.55
N LYS A 74 2.60 -11.71 19.75
CA LYS A 74 2.38 -12.90 20.58
C LYS A 74 1.13 -13.70 20.18
N HIS A 75 0.33 -13.19 19.25
CA HIS A 75 -0.96 -13.74 18.82
C HIS A 75 -1.03 -14.00 17.31
N THR A 76 0.12 -14.30 16.69
CA THR A 76 0.23 -14.56 15.24
C THR A 76 -0.55 -15.78 14.79
N GLN A 77 -0.73 -16.78 15.66
CA GLN A 77 -1.53 -17.98 15.37
C GLN A 77 -3.01 -17.62 15.24
N GLU A 78 -3.55 -16.81 16.14
CA GLU A 78 -4.93 -16.33 16.12
C GLU A 78 -5.18 -15.44 14.91
N LEU A 79 -4.24 -14.54 14.59
CA LEU A 79 -4.30 -13.70 13.40
C LEU A 79 -4.35 -14.55 12.12
N SER A 80 -3.52 -15.59 12.05
CA SER A 80 -3.49 -16.54 10.91
C SER A 80 -4.79 -17.32 10.76
N LYS A 81 -5.36 -17.81 11.87
CA LYS A 81 -6.67 -18.50 11.87
C LYS A 81 -7.78 -17.59 11.36
N TYR A 82 -7.73 -16.31 11.69
CA TYR A 82 -8.76 -15.35 11.28
C TYR A 82 -8.65 -14.97 9.80
N LEU A 83 -7.43 -14.74 9.31
CA LEU A 83 -7.16 -14.62 7.87
C LEU A 83 -7.69 -15.82 7.10
N TRP A 84 -7.33 -17.03 7.53
CA TRP A 84 -7.78 -18.27 6.90
C TRP A 84 -9.31 -18.39 6.88
N THR A 85 -9.96 -18.10 8.01
CA THR A 85 -11.42 -18.13 8.11
C THR A 85 -12.07 -17.10 7.18
N THR A 86 -11.48 -15.91 7.03
CA THR A 86 -11.97 -14.88 6.11
C THR A 86 -11.85 -15.34 4.66
N LEU A 87 -10.72 -15.92 4.28
CA LEU A 87 -10.50 -16.47 2.94
C LEU A 87 -11.48 -17.62 2.62
N GLU A 88 -11.72 -18.55 3.54
CA GLU A 88 -12.69 -19.64 3.35
C GLU A 88 -14.12 -19.10 3.23
N LYS A 89 -14.49 -18.03 3.96
CA LYS A 89 -15.79 -17.37 3.78
C LYS A 89 -15.91 -16.71 2.41
N ILE A 90 -14.86 -16.06 1.91
CA ILE A 90 -14.83 -15.47 0.57
C ILE A 90 -15.01 -16.57 -0.49
N LYS A 91 -14.27 -17.68 -0.36
CA LYS A 91 -14.34 -18.86 -1.26
C LYS A 91 -15.75 -19.42 -1.42
N ILE A 92 -16.57 -19.40 -0.37
CA ILE A 92 -17.96 -19.86 -0.41
C ILE A 92 -18.85 -18.91 -1.22
N LEU A 93 -18.52 -17.62 -1.29
CA LEU A 93 -19.34 -16.58 -1.91
C LEU A 93 -18.95 -16.27 -3.36
N VAL A 94 -17.79 -16.73 -3.83
CA VAL A 94 -17.30 -16.44 -5.18
C VAL A 94 -17.09 -17.71 -5.99
N PRO A 95 -17.24 -17.68 -7.33
CA PRO A 95 -16.95 -18.84 -8.17
C PRO A 95 -15.54 -19.38 -7.95
N GLN A 96 -15.36 -20.69 -8.04
CA GLN A 96 -14.05 -21.32 -7.81
C GLN A 96 -12.95 -20.78 -8.74
N SER A 97 -13.29 -20.46 -10.00
CA SER A 97 -12.36 -19.83 -10.95
C SER A 97 -11.89 -18.45 -10.50
N ASN A 98 -12.81 -17.64 -9.96
CA ASN A 98 -12.55 -16.31 -9.42
C ASN A 98 -11.65 -16.42 -8.18
N PHE A 99 -12.04 -17.29 -7.24
CA PHE A 99 -11.27 -17.51 -6.00
C PHE A 99 -9.84 -17.94 -6.29
N LYS A 100 -9.63 -18.87 -7.23
CA LYS A 100 -8.29 -19.33 -7.61
C LYS A 100 -7.42 -18.16 -8.08
N LYS A 101 -7.94 -17.33 -8.99
CA LYS A 101 -7.20 -16.16 -9.51
C LYS A 101 -6.94 -15.09 -8.46
N PHE A 102 -7.91 -14.86 -7.58
CA PHE A 102 -7.76 -14.00 -6.41
C PHE A 102 -6.62 -14.47 -5.51
N VAL A 103 -6.59 -15.75 -5.13
CA VAL A 103 -5.53 -16.34 -4.31
C VAL A 103 -4.19 -16.28 -5.03
N ASP A 104 -4.11 -16.64 -6.31
CA ASP A 104 -2.87 -16.55 -7.11
C ASP A 104 -2.28 -15.12 -7.06
N CYS A 105 -3.15 -14.10 -7.10
CA CYS A 105 -2.75 -12.69 -7.06
C CYS A 105 -2.29 -12.26 -5.66
N ILE A 106 -2.99 -12.67 -4.60
CA ILE A 106 -2.54 -12.46 -3.21
C ILE A 106 -1.20 -13.14 -2.96
N THR A 107 -1.00 -14.37 -3.44
CA THR A 107 0.28 -15.07 -3.29
C THR A 107 1.41 -14.29 -3.95
N GLN A 108 1.21 -13.72 -5.15
CA GLN A 108 2.21 -12.86 -5.79
C GLN A 108 2.48 -11.60 -4.96
N SER A 109 1.44 -10.97 -4.39
CA SER A 109 1.60 -9.83 -3.49
C SER A 109 2.48 -10.16 -2.28
N LEU A 110 2.27 -11.34 -1.66
CA LEU A 110 3.02 -11.79 -0.48
C LEU A 110 4.48 -12.12 -0.81
N VAL A 111 4.76 -12.68 -1.99
CA VAL A 111 6.13 -12.91 -2.45
C VAL A 111 6.89 -11.58 -2.56
N VAL A 112 6.24 -10.54 -3.09
CA VAL A 112 6.84 -9.21 -3.19
C VAL A 112 6.99 -8.55 -1.82
N GLN A 113 6.01 -8.67 -0.91
CA GLN A 113 6.16 -8.23 0.49
C GLN A 113 7.42 -8.82 1.11
N SER A 114 7.61 -10.13 0.98
CA SER A 114 8.79 -10.78 1.54
C SER A 114 10.08 -10.20 0.96
N ALA A 115 10.13 -9.88 -0.33
CA ALA A 115 11.28 -9.20 -0.93
C ALA A 115 11.45 -7.76 -0.39
N GLU A 116 10.35 -7.01 -0.23
CA GLU A 116 10.32 -5.65 0.32
C GLU A 116 10.87 -5.57 1.74
N ASP A 117 10.50 -6.50 2.63
CA ASP A 117 10.98 -6.52 4.02
C ASP A 117 12.50 -6.66 4.12
N HIS A 118 13.09 -7.42 3.20
CA HIS A 118 14.53 -7.68 3.13
C HIS A 118 15.27 -6.65 2.27
N TYR A 119 14.56 -5.81 1.51
CA TYR A 119 15.17 -4.79 0.70
C TYR A 119 15.64 -3.62 1.57
N LYS A 120 16.92 -3.25 1.41
CA LYS A 120 17.54 -2.07 2.01
C LYS A 120 18.29 -1.30 0.94
N LEU A 121 18.23 0.04 0.99
CA LEU A 121 18.98 0.85 0.02
C LEU A 121 20.47 0.52 0.12
N ASN A 122 21.08 0.40 -1.05
CA ASN A 122 22.50 0.15 -1.25
C ASN A 122 22.99 0.96 -2.46
N GLU A 123 24.27 0.86 -2.78
CA GLU A 123 24.89 1.66 -3.85
C GLU A 123 24.34 1.35 -5.24
N SER A 124 23.79 0.16 -5.45
CA SER A 124 23.17 -0.23 -6.72
C SER A 124 21.68 0.08 -6.81
N SER A 125 21.08 0.55 -5.71
CA SER A 125 19.64 0.82 -5.66
C SER A 125 19.23 1.88 -6.68
N SER A 126 18.11 1.65 -7.35
CA SER A 126 17.65 2.49 -8.46
C SER A 126 16.13 2.64 -8.50
N GLU A 127 15.64 3.56 -9.34
CA GLU A 127 14.19 3.71 -9.55
C GLU A 127 13.53 2.45 -10.14
N ASP A 128 14.29 1.57 -10.81
CA ASP A 128 13.73 0.30 -11.32
C ASP A 128 13.35 -0.66 -10.17
N ASP A 129 14.07 -0.61 -9.05
CA ASP A 129 13.72 -1.37 -7.84
C ASP A 129 12.35 -0.96 -7.31
N TYR A 130 12.00 0.33 -7.42
CA TYR A 130 10.70 0.83 -7.00
C TYR A 130 9.56 0.12 -7.75
N TYR A 131 9.70 -0.03 -9.07
CA TYR A 131 8.67 -0.67 -9.91
C TYR A 131 8.54 -2.16 -9.64
N TYR A 132 9.59 -2.80 -9.14
CA TYR A 132 9.53 -4.16 -8.62
C TYR A 132 8.81 -4.23 -7.27
N LEU A 133 9.17 -3.36 -6.31
CA LEU A 133 8.58 -3.36 -4.96
C LEU A 133 7.09 -2.98 -4.96
N VAL A 134 6.69 -2.00 -5.76
CA VAL A 134 5.28 -1.58 -5.88
C VAL A 134 4.36 -2.67 -6.46
N GLN A 135 4.92 -3.76 -7.01
CA GLN A 135 4.14 -4.92 -7.43
C GLN A 135 3.30 -5.48 -6.29
N ARG A 136 3.74 -5.37 -5.03
CA ARG A 136 2.93 -5.75 -3.86
C ARG A 136 1.55 -5.09 -3.91
N SER A 137 1.52 -3.75 -3.89
CA SER A 137 0.30 -2.95 -3.90
C SER A 137 -0.53 -3.18 -5.16
N ILE A 138 0.12 -3.33 -6.32
CA ILE A 138 -0.56 -3.64 -7.60
C ILE A 138 -1.30 -4.98 -7.49
N LYS A 139 -0.62 -6.05 -7.05
CA LYS A 139 -1.21 -7.39 -6.98
C LYS A 139 -2.31 -7.45 -5.93
N LEU A 140 -2.14 -6.82 -4.78
CA LEU A 140 -3.21 -6.73 -3.78
C LEU A 140 -4.46 -6.05 -4.35
N MET A 141 -4.32 -4.89 -4.99
CA MET A 141 -5.46 -4.18 -5.58
C MET A 141 -6.10 -4.94 -6.75
N GLN A 142 -5.31 -5.58 -7.60
CA GLN A 142 -5.80 -6.42 -8.69
C GLN A 142 -6.52 -7.68 -8.19
N SER A 143 -6.12 -8.23 -7.04
CA SER A 143 -6.75 -9.43 -6.48
C SER A 143 -8.26 -9.24 -6.31
N PHE A 144 -8.69 -8.09 -5.81
CA PHE A 144 -10.11 -7.81 -5.59
C PHE A 144 -10.94 -7.74 -6.88
N ILE A 145 -10.33 -7.41 -8.03
CA ILE A 145 -10.99 -7.50 -9.33
C ILE A 145 -11.34 -8.96 -9.64
N TYR A 146 -10.45 -9.90 -9.32
CA TYR A 146 -10.67 -11.32 -9.58
C TYR A 146 -11.78 -11.95 -8.75
N LEU A 147 -12.23 -11.30 -7.66
CA LEU A 147 -13.45 -11.70 -6.97
C LEU A 147 -14.71 -11.41 -7.81
N ILE A 148 -14.65 -10.39 -8.66
CA ILE A 148 -15.76 -9.93 -9.52
C ILE A 148 -15.69 -10.61 -10.89
N ASP A 149 -14.53 -10.56 -11.54
CA ASP A 149 -14.31 -11.05 -12.91
C ASP A 149 -13.08 -11.98 -12.98
N PRO A 150 -13.23 -13.27 -13.35
CA PRO A 150 -12.10 -14.20 -13.46
C PRO A 150 -11.17 -13.92 -14.65
N LYS A 151 -11.62 -13.13 -15.63
CA LYS A 151 -10.88 -12.81 -16.85
C LYS A 151 -10.98 -11.30 -17.17
N PRO A 152 -10.52 -10.45 -16.25
CA PRO A 152 -10.57 -9.01 -16.44
C PRO A 152 -9.78 -8.61 -17.68
N SER A 153 -10.27 -7.59 -18.38
CA SER A 153 -9.57 -7.05 -19.54
C SER A 153 -8.17 -6.56 -19.14
N TRP A 154 -7.21 -6.68 -20.07
CA TRP A 154 -5.88 -6.12 -19.86
C TRP A 154 -5.93 -4.62 -19.55
N THR A 155 -6.84 -3.89 -20.21
CA THR A 155 -7.09 -2.46 -19.98
C THR A 155 -7.46 -2.16 -18.53
N LEU A 156 -8.36 -2.97 -17.93
CA LEU A 156 -8.77 -2.80 -16.54
C LEU A 156 -7.61 -3.09 -15.58
N LEU A 157 -6.90 -4.20 -15.79
CA LEU A 157 -5.73 -4.55 -14.97
C LEU A 157 -4.66 -3.44 -15.03
N LYS A 158 -4.41 -2.88 -16.21
CA LYS A 158 -3.43 -1.81 -16.40
C LYS A 158 -3.87 -0.49 -15.77
N ALA A 159 -5.16 -0.18 -15.81
CA ALA A 159 -5.71 0.98 -15.12
C ALA A 159 -5.52 0.89 -13.59
N ILE A 160 -5.80 -0.29 -13.01
CA ILE A 160 -5.61 -0.54 -11.58
C ILE A 160 -4.13 -0.58 -11.20
N GLU A 161 -3.24 -1.05 -12.08
CA GLU A 161 -1.79 -0.95 -11.89
C GLU A 161 -1.36 0.52 -11.72
N TYR A 162 -1.78 1.41 -12.63
CA TYR A 162 -1.47 2.83 -12.52
C TYR A 162 -2.08 3.47 -11.27
N LEU A 163 -3.29 3.08 -10.89
CA LEU A 163 -3.91 3.56 -9.67
C LEU A 163 -3.14 3.13 -8.41
N ALA A 164 -2.70 1.88 -8.35
CA ALA A 164 -1.91 1.34 -7.25
C ALA A 164 -0.55 2.05 -7.14
N ILE A 165 0.16 2.24 -8.26
CA ILE A 165 1.42 3.01 -8.28
C ILE A 165 1.18 4.43 -7.77
N LYS A 166 0.14 5.10 -8.25
CA LYS A 166 -0.22 6.43 -7.78
C LYS A 166 -0.46 6.45 -6.27
N PHE A 167 -1.23 5.52 -5.73
CA PHE A 167 -1.48 5.46 -4.28
C PHE A 167 -0.20 5.16 -3.48
N GLN A 168 0.68 4.28 -3.98
CA GLN A 168 1.95 4.00 -3.34
C GLN A 168 2.84 5.24 -3.29
N ILE A 169 2.99 5.97 -4.40
CA ILE A 169 3.79 7.20 -4.43
C ILE A 169 3.26 8.21 -3.40
N MET A 170 1.93 8.37 -3.31
CA MET A 170 1.34 9.29 -2.32
C MET A 170 1.57 8.81 -0.88
N ASN A 171 1.47 7.51 -0.62
CA ASN A 171 1.81 6.91 0.68
C ASN A 171 3.28 7.20 1.06
N ASP A 172 4.21 6.95 0.14
CA ASP A 172 5.64 7.16 0.37
C ASP A 172 5.93 8.64 0.67
N LEU A 173 5.31 9.58 -0.08
CA LEU A 173 5.44 11.01 0.17
C LEU A 173 4.85 11.41 1.54
N ASN A 174 3.70 10.85 1.91
CA ASN A 174 3.06 11.12 3.19
C ASN A 174 3.86 10.58 4.37
N ASN A 175 4.66 9.52 4.19
CA ASN A 175 5.56 9.02 5.24
C ASN A 175 6.54 10.13 5.68
N PHE A 176 7.05 10.93 4.74
CA PHE A 176 7.94 12.06 5.03
C PHE A 176 7.26 13.28 5.65
N ASN A 177 5.93 13.30 5.73
CA ASN A 177 5.19 14.32 6.49
C ASN A 177 5.06 13.95 7.97
N LYS A 178 5.34 12.69 8.35
CA LYS A 178 5.33 12.25 9.76
C LYS A 178 6.52 12.86 10.53
N GLU A 179 6.39 13.01 11.84
CA GLU A 179 7.49 13.42 12.71
C GLU A 179 8.66 12.43 12.60
N LEU A 180 8.33 11.13 12.67
CA LEU A 180 9.27 10.03 12.49
C LEU A 180 8.92 9.26 11.19
N PRO A 181 9.62 9.52 10.07
CA PRO A 181 9.38 8.83 8.81
C PRO A 181 9.97 7.41 8.87
N SER A 182 9.12 6.42 9.13
CA SER A 182 9.55 5.02 9.28
C SER A 182 10.26 4.46 8.05
N ASP A 183 9.92 4.91 6.84
CA ASP A 183 10.54 4.41 5.62
C ASP A 183 12.02 4.79 5.54
N PHE A 184 12.36 6.02 5.94
CA PHE A 184 13.75 6.45 6.05
C PHE A 184 14.47 5.74 7.20
N LEU A 185 13.87 5.72 8.39
CA LEU A 185 14.47 5.10 9.57
C LEU A 185 14.81 3.62 9.34
N ASN A 186 13.95 2.90 8.61
CA ASN A 186 14.11 1.49 8.27
C ASN A 186 14.86 1.23 6.96
N ASN A 187 15.42 2.29 6.33
CA ASN A 187 16.17 2.22 5.08
C ASN A 187 15.43 1.50 3.94
N LYS A 188 14.15 1.85 3.72
CA LYS A 188 13.30 1.22 2.71
C LYS A 188 13.55 1.77 1.30
N GLY A 189 13.24 0.95 0.29
CA GLY A 189 13.32 1.29 -1.13
C GLY A 189 12.14 2.12 -1.65
N THR A 190 11.80 3.24 -1.01
CA THR A 190 10.70 4.11 -1.47
C THR A 190 11.14 5.08 -2.55
N LEU A 191 10.20 5.53 -3.39
CA LEU A 191 10.52 6.44 -4.50
C LEU A 191 11.29 7.69 -4.05
N PRO A 192 10.88 8.42 -2.97
CA PRO A 192 11.62 9.61 -2.54
C PRO A 192 13.09 9.32 -2.20
N LEU A 193 13.36 8.22 -1.51
CA LEU A 193 14.73 7.85 -1.10
C LEU A 193 15.57 7.37 -2.28
N LEU A 194 15.00 6.59 -3.21
CA LEU A 194 15.69 6.15 -4.42
C LEU A 194 16.07 7.32 -5.33
N LYS A 195 15.18 8.33 -5.46
CA LYS A 195 15.50 9.57 -6.19
C LYS A 195 16.57 10.38 -5.49
N LEU A 196 16.51 10.48 -4.16
CA LEU A 196 17.51 11.20 -3.38
C LEU A 196 18.88 10.53 -3.47
N LEU A 197 18.92 9.20 -3.41
CA LEU A 197 20.11 8.40 -3.63
C LEU A 197 20.70 8.66 -5.02
N THR A 198 19.87 8.57 -6.07
CA THR A 198 20.30 8.84 -7.45
C THR A 198 20.91 10.24 -7.59
N TYR A 199 20.29 11.24 -6.96
CA TYR A 199 20.81 12.60 -6.96
C TYR A 199 22.14 12.71 -6.21
N ALA A 200 22.22 12.14 -5.00
CA ALA A 200 23.42 12.16 -4.18
C ALA A 200 24.62 11.48 -4.86
N GLN A 201 24.37 10.38 -5.58
CA GLN A 201 25.39 9.70 -6.40
C GLN A 201 25.88 10.60 -7.53
N LYS A 202 24.96 11.18 -8.31
CA LYS A 202 25.31 12.08 -9.43
C LYS A 202 26.06 13.32 -9.00
N GLN A 203 25.73 13.86 -7.83
CA GLN A 203 26.35 15.08 -7.28
C GLN A 203 27.52 14.78 -6.34
N ASN A 204 27.90 13.51 -6.17
CA ASN A 204 28.97 13.06 -5.26
C ASN A 204 28.82 13.59 -3.81
N LYS A 205 27.57 13.60 -3.30
CA LYS A 205 27.21 14.09 -1.96
C LYS A 205 27.46 13.00 -0.93
N LYS A 206 28.73 12.84 -0.50
CA LYS A 206 29.17 11.74 0.38
C LYS A 206 28.38 11.61 1.68
N GLU A 207 28.07 12.72 2.34
CA GLU A 207 27.31 12.72 3.61
C GLU A 207 25.89 12.18 3.41
N MET A 208 25.20 12.64 2.36
CA MET A 208 23.88 12.13 1.99
C MET A 208 23.90 10.64 1.64
N LEU A 209 24.93 10.18 0.91
CA LEU A 209 25.10 8.75 0.61
C LEU A 209 25.29 7.91 1.87
N HIS A 210 26.11 8.39 2.80
CA HIS A 210 26.30 7.75 4.11
C HIS A 210 24.98 7.69 4.89
N LEU A 211 24.24 8.80 4.96
CA LEU A 211 22.94 8.86 5.65
C LEU A 211 21.92 7.90 5.05
N LEU A 212 21.91 7.70 3.73
CA LEU A 212 20.95 6.81 3.06
C LEU A 212 21.32 5.33 3.18
N ILE A 213 22.61 4.97 3.12
CA ILE A 213 23.03 3.58 2.92
C ILE A 213 23.71 2.97 4.15
N HIS A 214 24.55 3.73 4.84
CA HIS A 214 25.52 3.20 5.81
C HIS A 214 25.22 3.59 7.26
N SER A 215 24.38 4.60 7.46
CA SER A 215 24.05 5.13 8.77
C SER A 215 23.35 4.11 9.68
N SER A 216 23.43 4.33 10.99
CA SER A 216 22.63 3.59 11.96
C SER A 216 21.20 4.14 12.05
N TYR A 217 20.28 3.39 12.68
CA TYR A 217 18.92 3.89 12.96
C TYR A 217 18.93 5.20 13.76
N GLU A 218 19.74 5.27 14.83
CA GLU A 218 19.82 6.47 15.68
C GLU A 218 20.45 7.66 14.93
N GLU A 219 21.42 7.40 14.06
CA GLU A 219 22.00 8.43 13.21
C GLU A 219 20.97 8.96 12.20
N ARG A 220 20.19 8.09 11.54
CA ARG A 220 19.07 8.54 10.69
C ARG A 220 18.06 9.35 11.46
N LYS A 221 17.69 8.88 12.66
CA LYS A 221 16.77 9.60 13.54
C LYS A 221 17.25 11.01 13.89
N GLY A 222 18.55 11.18 14.12
CA GLY A 222 19.16 12.48 14.35
C GLY A 222 19.17 13.41 13.13
N ASN A 223 19.04 12.87 11.91
CA ASN A 223 19.17 13.60 10.65
C ASN A 223 17.87 13.62 9.81
N ILE A 224 16.71 13.42 10.44
CA ILE A 224 15.40 13.43 9.75
C ILE A 224 15.18 14.74 8.99
N GLU A 225 15.50 15.87 9.61
CA GLU A 225 15.21 17.18 9.02
C GLU A 225 16.12 17.49 7.83
N GLU A 226 17.35 16.98 7.84
CA GLU A 226 18.25 17.06 6.70
C GLU A 226 17.66 16.33 5.49
N ILE A 227 17.13 15.11 5.69
CA ILE A 227 16.49 14.36 4.62
C ILE A 227 15.22 15.05 4.10
N LYS A 228 14.36 15.54 5.00
CA LYS A 228 13.13 16.25 4.58
C LYS A 228 13.46 17.51 3.77
N ASN A 229 14.44 18.28 4.22
CA ASN A 229 14.91 19.46 3.50
C ASN A 229 15.48 19.09 2.13
N ALA A 230 16.34 18.06 2.06
CA ALA A 230 16.91 17.59 0.80
C ALA A 230 15.84 17.11 -0.20
N LEU A 231 14.81 16.40 0.26
CA LEU A 231 13.70 15.96 -0.58
C LEU A 231 12.91 17.13 -1.19
N SER A 232 12.78 18.23 -0.45
CA SER A 232 12.13 19.46 -0.91
C SER A 232 13.03 20.28 -1.84
N GLU A 233 14.24 20.60 -1.38
CA GLU A 233 15.21 21.46 -2.08
C GLU A 233 15.60 20.91 -3.45
N TYR A 234 15.77 19.58 -3.56
CA TYR A 234 16.14 18.93 -4.82
C TYR A 234 14.93 18.58 -5.69
N GLY A 235 13.73 19.07 -5.34
CA GLY A 235 12.51 18.90 -6.14
C GLY A 235 11.97 17.46 -6.20
N ILE A 236 12.43 16.57 -5.31
CA ILE A 236 12.06 15.15 -5.32
C ILE A 236 10.60 14.95 -4.90
N GLN A 237 10.13 15.71 -3.91
CA GLN A 237 8.71 15.71 -3.52
C GLN A 237 7.82 16.15 -4.70
N THR A 238 8.22 17.20 -5.40
CA THR A 238 7.50 17.70 -6.58
C THR A 238 7.50 16.66 -7.71
N TYR A 239 8.64 16.00 -7.95
CA TYR A 239 8.73 14.90 -8.90
C TYR A 239 7.73 13.78 -8.57
N GLY A 240 7.69 13.32 -7.32
CA GLY A 240 6.75 12.30 -6.87
C GLY A 240 5.29 12.71 -7.09
N GLN A 241 4.92 13.94 -6.72
CA GLN A 241 3.57 14.47 -6.93
C GLN A 241 3.19 14.51 -8.42
N MET A 242 4.09 15.01 -9.28
CA MET A 242 3.86 15.06 -10.73
C MET A 242 3.73 13.65 -11.33
N LEU A 243 4.55 12.71 -10.87
CA LEU A 243 4.49 11.31 -11.31
C LEU A 243 3.18 10.65 -10.89
N ALA A 244 2.73 10.87 -9.65
CA ALA A 244 1.43 10.40 -9.17
C ALA A 244 0.26 10.98 -10.01
N ILE A 245 0.30 12.27 -10.37
CA ILE A 245 -0.69 12.88 -11.27
C ILE A 245 -0.66 12.22 -12.65
N SER A 246 0.53 11.98 -13.20
CA SER A 246 0.70 11.29 -14.50
C SER A 246 0.06 9.89 -14.49
N TYR A 247 0.34 9.09 -13.46
CA TYR A 247 -0.29 7.78 -13.29
C TYR A 247 -1.80 7.87 -13.09
N SER A 248 -2.29 8.84 -12.31
CA SER A 248 -3.72 9.08 -12.14
C SER A 248 -4.42 9.40 -13.46
N ASN A 249 -3.79 10.19 -14.33
CA ASN A 249 -4.34 10.53 -15.64
C ASN A 249 -4.37 9.31 -16.56
N ARG A 250 -3.28 8.53 -16.62
CA ARG A 250 -3.25 7.28 -17.39
C ARG A 250 -4.28 6.28 -16.91
N ALA A 251 -4.47 6.15 -15.59
CA ALA A 251 -5.53 5.32 -15.02
C ALA A 251 -6.92 5.83 -15.46
N ARG A 252 -7.16 7.15 -15.37
CA ARG A 252 -8.42 7.78 -15.82
C ARG A 252 -8.73 7.44 -17.26
N ASP A 253 -7.77 7.62 -18.17
CA ASP A 253 -7.98 7.45 -19.61
C ASP A 253 -8.38 6.00 -19.93
N LEU A 254 -7.70 5.02 -19.30
CA LEU A 254 -8.04 3.60 -19.45
C LEU A 254 -9.40 3.27 -18.83
N LEU A 255 -9.73 3.79 -17.64
CA LEU A 255 -11.02 3.58 -17.01
C LEU A 255 -12.18 4.19 -17.81
N LEU A 256 -11.98 5.38 -18.40
CA LEU A 256 -12.98 6.02 -19.26
C LEU A 256 -13.22 5.24 -20.56
N SER A 257 -12.23 4.48 -21.04
CA SER A 257 -12.42 3.57 -22.18
C SER A 257 -13.27 2.34 -21.84
N ILE A 258 -13.41 2.01 -20.55
CA ILE A 258 -14.22 0.89 -20.04
C ILE A 258 -15.60 1.39 -19.60
N CYS A 259 -15.65 2.54 -18.92
CA CYS A 259 -16.85 3.13 -18.35
C CYS A 259 -16.92 4.62 -18.70
N SER A 260 -17.89 5.00 -19.53
CA SER A 260 -18.06 6.40 -19.95
C SER A 260 -18.58 7.33 -18.85
N ASP A 261 -19.02 6.80 -17.71
CA ASP A 261 -19.46 7.61 -16.58
C ASP A 261 -18.26 8.17 -15.82
N LYS A 262 -17.94 9.42 -16.14
CA LYS A 262 -16.84 10.15 -15.51
C LYS A 262 -16.93 10.23 -13.99
N LYS A 263 -18.14 10.28 -13.40
CA LYS A 263 -18.29 10.37 -11.94
C LYS A 263 -17.87 9.07 -11.25
N LYS A 264 -18.20 7.92 -11.83
CA LYS A 264 -17.76 6.60 -11.34
C LYS A 264 -16.23 6.50 -11.40
N VAL A 265 -15.65 6.87 -12.54
CA VAL A 265 -14.19 6.86 -12.74
C VAL A 265 -13.49 7.78 -11.74
N ASP A 266 -13.91 9.04 -11.64
CA ASP A 266 -13.26 10.01 -10.74
C ASP A 266 -13.39 9.59 -9.26
N SER A 267 -14.46 8.88 -8.88
CA SER A 267 -14.63 8.35 -7.52
C SER A 267 -13.60 7.28 -7.16
N LEU A 268 -13.14 6.48 -8.13
CA LEU A 268 -12.09 5.47 -7.95
C LEU A 268 -10.69 6.10 -7.87
N LEU A 269 -10.48 7.24 -8.53
CA LEU A 269 -9.19 7.95 -8.55
C LEU A 269 -8.91 8.77 -7.28
N VAL A 270 -9.96 9.19 -6.57
CA VAL A 270 -9.85 10.02 -5.36
C VAL A 270 -9.60 9.16 -4.13
N ARG A 271 -8.37 9.22 -3.62
CA ARG A 271 -8.13 9.09 -2.18
C ARG A 271 -8.35 10.47 -1.58
N LYS A 272 -9.31 10.62 -0.66
CA LYS A 272 -9.35 11.81 0.20
C LYS A 272 -8.15 11.72 1.14
N GLU A 273 -6.99 12.12 0.66
CA GLU A 273 -5.86 12.46 1.52
C GLU A 273 -5.86 13.98 1.64
N SER A 274 -6.20 14.47 2.82
CA SER A 274 -6.25 15.89 3.12
C SER A 274 -4.82 16.44 3.13
N PHE A 275 -4.40 17.05 2.04
CA PHE A 275 -3.27 17.99 2.04
C PHE A 275 -3.70 19.24 2.78
N LYS A 276 -3.30 19.37 4.05
CA LYS A 276 -3.24 20.70 4.66
C LYS A 276 -2.08 21.43 3.98
N ARG A 277 -2.42 22.44 3.18
CA ARG A 277 -1.47 23.48 2.75
C ARG A 277 -1.05 24.30 3.94
#